data_AF-A0A8S4HHQ1-F1
#
_entry.id   AF-A0A8S4HHQ1-F1
#
_cell.length_a   1.000
_cell.length_b   1.000
_cell.length_c   1.000
_cell.angle_alpha   90.00
_cell.angle_beta   90.00
_cell.angle_gamma   90.00
#
_symmetry.space_group_name_H-M   'P 1'
#
loop_
_entity.id
_entity.type
_entity.pdbx_description
1 polymer ?
#
loop_
_entity_poly.entity_id
_entity_poly.type
_entity_poly.pdbx_seq_one_letter_code
_entity_poly.pdbx_strand_id
1 'polypeptide(L)'
;MQEIDESKQVPHIFYNKLDDDENVSNLFNLNSFPGISSLIQNYEIRHTLAKLARNIKLIKSGYSENHVKRCRDINYWMDEKIKTLGHIDPGGDLSTYCTSVFNDVKWNKVGEDPIVCKRKKQPYKTNNVEIMKKLDDYCEIRDNIRCDIFKNYDECLRYNRYIKQKKQEFTGVVQGICRDNECTMKDYKIGDNCTLERMDDTFREINCDALYKEAEIEIPAPNIKERSPLEIGSIIHRFKRRKYDLKRNIKREADDRYSLYHSETMPENSEDERYYIEYARPHN
;
A
#
# COMPACT_ATOMS: atom_id res chain seq x y z
N MET A 1 -8.16 3.34 -25.64
CA MET A 1 -7.53 2.58 -24.53
C MET A 1 -8.08 3.10 -23.21
N GLN A 2 -8.81 2.29 -22.45
CA GLN A 2 -9.43 2.70 -21.19
C GLN A 2 -8.35 3.07 -20.16
N GLU A 3 -8.53 4.16 -19.42
CA GLU A 3 -7.57 4.62 -18.40
C GLU A 3 -7.68 3.81 -17.11
N ILE A 4 -6.64 3.85 -16.26
CA ILE A 4 -6.70 3.23 -14.93
C ILE A 4 -7.78 3.95 -14.12
N ASP A 5 -8.80 3.18 -13.72
CA ASP A 5 -9.95 3.69 -13.00
C ASP A 5 -9.69 3.56 -11.49
N GLU A 6 -9.31 4.68 -10.87
CA GLU A 6 -9.00 4.75 -9.43
C GLU A 6 -10.21 4.39 -8.56
N SER A 7 -11.44 4.60 -9.06
CA SER A 7 -12.66 4.30 -8.31
C SER A 7 -12.84 2.79 -8.05
N LYS A 8 -12.23 1.97 -8.90
CA LYS A 8 -12.24 0.51 -8.80
C LYS A 8 -11.06 -0.04 -8.00
N GLN A 9 -10.18 0.83 -7.50
CA GLN A 9 -9.02 0.41 -6.75
C GLN A 9 -9.33 0.27 -5.26
N VAL A 10 -8.54 -0.58 -4.61
CA VAL A 10 -8.71 -0.93 -3.19
C VAL A 10 -8.81 0.30 -2.27
N PRO A 11 -7.95 1.34 -2.37
CA PRO A 11 -8.07 2.48 -1.48
C PRO A 11 -9.40 3.23 -1.61
N HIS A 12 -9.90 3.46 -2.83
CA HIS A 12 -11.17 4.15 -3.04
C HIS A 12 -12.36 3.31 -2.56
N ILE A 13 -12.38 2.02 -2.92
CA ILE A 13 -13.43 1.09 -2.49
C ILE A 13 -13.50 1.02 -0.96
N PHE A 14 -12.35 0.93 -0.29
CA PHE A 14 -12.31 0.88 1.17
C PHE A 14 -12.79 2.19 1.79
N TYR A 15 -12.30 3.33 1.30
CA TYR A 15 -12.65 4.64 1.86
C TYR A 15 -14.15 4.93 1.76
N ASN A 16 -14.78 4.61 0.62
CA ASN A 16 -16.22 4.79 0.44
C ASN A 16 -17.05 3.97 1.43
N LYS A 17 -16.61 2.75 1.75
CA LYS A 17 -17.29 1.88 2.73
C LYS A 17 -17.24 2.42 4.15
N LEU A 18 -16.33 3.35 4.47
CA LEU A 18 -16.20 3.86 5.83
C LEU A 18 -17.48 4.56 6.32
N ASP A 19 -18.24 5.16 5.40
CA ASP A 19 -19.48 5.86 5.70
C ASP A 19 -20.76 5.04 5.48
N ASP A 20 -20.63 3.76 5.07
CA ASP A 20 -21.79 2.85 4.97
C ASP A 20 -22.53 2.79 6.32
N ASP A 21 -23.85 2.63 6.24
CA ASP A 21 -24.71 2.57 7.42
C ASP A 21 -24.39 1.36 8.31
N GLU A 22 -24.58 1.51 9.63
CA GLU A 22 -24.32 0.44 10.59
C GLU A 22 -25.33 0.51 11.73
N ASN A 23 -25.79 -0.66 12.19
CA ASN A 23 -26.74 -0.73 13.28
C ASN A 23 -26.04 -0.40 14.61
N VAL A 24 -26.51 0.65 15.28
CA VAL A 24 -26.00 1.08 16.60
C VAL A 24 -26.01 -0.04 17.63
N SER A 25 -26.94 -0.99 17.53
CA SER A 25 -27.02 -2.16 18.40
C SER A 25 -25.75 -3.02 18.37
N ASN A 26 -24.95 -2.93 17.31
CA ASN A 26 -23.68 -3.65 17.22
C ASN A 26 -22.62 -3.15 18.21
N LEU A 27 -22.81 -1.96 18.79
CA LEU A 27 -21.96 -1.46 19.86
C LEU A 27 -22.11 -2.28 21.15
N PHE A 28 -23.28 -2.86 21.43
CA PHE A 28 -23.47 -3.70 22.63
C PHE A 28 -22.61 -4.97 22.62
N ASN A 29 -22.06 -5.35 21.46
CA ASN A 29 -21.13 -6.46 21.32
C ASN A 29 -19.67 -6.09 21.64
N LEU A 30 -19.39 -4.82 21.97
CA LEU A 30 -18.06 -4.34 22.32
C LEU A 30 -17.88 -4.36 23.84
N ASN A 31 -16.72 -4.83 24.30
CA ASN A 31 -16.43 -5.02 25.72
C ASN A 31 -16.44 -3.72 26.53
N SER A 32 -15.97 -2.62 25.94
CA SER A 32 -15.94 -1.31 26.61
C SER A 32 -17.28 -0.59 26.58
N PHE A 33 -18.21 -0.99 25.69
CA PHE A 33 -19.44 -0.24 25.45
C PHE A 33 -20.35 -0.12 26.66
N PRO A 34 -20.61 -1.17 27.48
CA PRO A 34 -21.40 -1.01 28.70
C PRO A 34 -20.91 0.13 29.60
N GLY A 35 -19.59 0.28 29.74
CA GLY A 35 -18.98 1.31 30.58
C GLY A 35 -19.08 2.74 30.03
N ILE A 36 -19.26 2.91 28.71
CA ILE A 36 -19.38 4.24 28.07
C ILE A 36 -20.80 4.55 27.56
N SER A 37 -21.69 3.55 27.53
CA SER A 37 -23.02 3.65 26.90
C SER A 37 -23.91 4.76 27.48
N SER A 38 -23.84 4.97 28.80
CA SER A 38 -24.58 6.01 29.53
C SER A 38 -24.03 7.41 29.28
N LEU A 39 -22.76 7.51 28.90
CA LEU A 39 -22.05 8.77 28.64
C LEU A 39 -22.28 9.26 27.20
N ILE A 40 -22.61 8.36 26.28
CA ILE A 40 -22.87 8.70 24.88
C ILE A 40 -24.37 8.91 24.68
N GLN A 41 -24.86 10.13 24.84
CA GLN A 41 -26.29 10.43 24.64
C GLN A 41 -26.65 10.76 23.19
N ASN A 42 -25.69 11.27 22.42
CA ASN A 42 -25.92 11.70 21.04
C ASN A 42 -26.02 10.50 20.06
N TYR A 43 -27.07 10.49 19.25
CA TYR A 43 -27.33 9.43 18.27
C TYR A 43 -26.26 9.36 17.17
N GLU A 44 -25.84 10.50 16.61
CA GLU A 44 -24.81 10.56 15.57
C GLU A 44 -23.45 10.07 16.06
N ILE A 45 -23.11 10.34 17.33
CA ILE A 45 -21.90 9.79 17.97
C ILE A 45 -22.00 8.28 18.06
N ARG A 46 -23.11 7.72 18.56
CA ARG A 46 -23.32 6.26 18.61
C ARG A 46 -23.22 5.65 17.22
N HIS A 47 -23.84 6.26 16.23
CA HIS A 47 -23.81 5.79 14.85
C HIS A 47 -22.40 5.80 14.27
N THR A 48 -21.64 6.87 14.49
CA THR A 48 -20.23 6.98 14.08
C THR A 48 -19.35 5.93 14.75
N LEU A 49 -19.55 5.68 16.05
CA LEU A 49 -18.82 4.63 16.77
C LEU A 49 -19.17 3.22 16.26
N ALA A 50 -20.43 2.99 15.86
CA ALA A 50 -20.85 1.71 15.26
C ALA A 50 -20.14 1.49 13.91
N LYS A 51 -20.12 2.52 13.05
CA LYS A 51 -19.35 2.50 11.79
C LYS A 51 -17.86 2.22 12.03
N LEU A 52 -17.26 2.88 13.02
CA LEU A 52 -15.87 2.64 13.41
C LEU A 52 -15.63 1.18 13.78
N ALA A 53 -16.46 0.62 14.66
CA ALA A 53 -16.35 -0.78 15.08
C ALA A 53 -16.44 -1.75 13.89
N ARG A 54 -17.38 -1.52 12.97
CA ARG A 54 -17.48 -2.30 11.73
C ARG A 54 -16.25 -2.11 10.84
N ASN A 55 -15.76 -0.88 10.65
CA ASN A 55 -14.57 -0.63 9.83
C ASN A 55 -13.34 -1.40 10.31
N ILE A 56 -13.12 -1.45 11.63
CA ILE A 56 -11.99 -2.20 12.18
C ILE A 56 -12.22 -3.71 12.02
N LYS A 57 -13.46 -4.20 12.19
CA LYS A 57 -13.82 -5.61 11.90
C LYS A 57 -13.62 -5.96 10.41
N LEU A 58 -13.91 -5.04 9.50
CA LEU A 58 -13.68 -5.21 8.07
C LEU A 58 -12.20 -5.37 7.74
N ILE A 59 -11.32 -4.62 8.42
CA ILE A 59 -9.87 -4.83 8.31
C ILE A 59 -9.50 -6.24 8.75
N LYS A 60 -10.02 -6.67 9.90
CA LYS A 60 -9.74 -8.00 10.46
C LYS A 60 -10.10 -9.13 9.49
N SER A 61 -11.23 -9.04 8.79
CA SER A 61 -11.74 -10.12 7.93
C SER A 61 -11.31 -10.02 6.46
N GLY A 62 -11.12 -8.81 5.93
CA GLY A 62 -10.94 -8.59 4.48
C GLY A 62 -9.67 -7.84 4.08
N TYR A 63 -8.92 -7.26 5.03
CA TYR A 63 -7.73 -6.48 4.73
C TYR A 63 -6.59 -6.73 5.72
N SER A 64 -6.49 -7.95 6.27
CA SER A 64 -5.50 -8.30 7.29
C SER A 64 -4.05 -8.10 6.83
N GLU A 65 -3.76 -8.44 5.57
CA GLU A 65 -2.42 -8.29 4.96
C GLU A 65 -2.02 -6.82 4.78
N ASN A 66 -2.97 -5.92 4.60
CA ASN A 66 -2.73 -4.48 4.45
C ASN A 66 -3.31 -3.66 5.63
N HIS A 67 -3.38 -4.27 6.82
CA HIS A 67 -4.07 -3.66 7.97
C HIS A 67 -3.41 -2.34 8.40
N VAL A 68 -2.08 -2.23 8.32
CA VAL A 68 -1.34 -1.01 8.72
C VAL A 68 -1.84 0.22 7.96
N LYS A 69 -1.96 0.11 6.63
CA LYS A 69 -2.50 1.19 5.81
C LYS A 69 -3.97 1.44 6.12
N ARG A 70 -4.78 0.40 6.21
CA ARG A 70 -6.22 0.55 6.46
C ARG A 70 -6.51 1.16 7.83
N CYS A 71 -5.71 0.85 8.84
CA CYS A 71 -5.76 1.54 10.14
C CYS A 71 -5.36 3.02 10.00
N ARG A 72 -4.43 3.36 9.10
CA ARG A 72 -4.09 4.75 8.77
C ARG A 72 -5.29 5.48 8.13
N ASP A 73 -5.98 4.83 7.19
CA ASP A 73 -7.20 5.35 6.55
C ASP A 73 -8.33 5.58 7.56
N ILE A 74 -8.60 4.61 8.45
CA ILE A 74 -9.61 4.76 9.51
C ILE A 74 -9.21 5.91 10.45
N ASN A 75 -7.94 6.03 10.84
CA ASN A 75 -7.50 7.13 11.70
C ASN A 75 -7.68 8.49 11.02
N TYR A 76 -7.39 8.58 9.72
CA TYR A 76 -7.60 9.79 8.93
C TYR A 76 -9.10 10.16 8.91
N TRP A 77 -9.96 9.20 8.57
CA TRP A 77 -11.41 9.38 8.57
C TRP A 77 -11.95 9.77 9.96
N MET A 78 -11.46 9.14 11.03
CA MET A 78 -11.87 9.49 12.39
C MET A 78 -11.42 10.88 12.82
N ASP A 79 -10.23 11.34 12.40
CA ASP A 79 -9.80 12.71 12.63
C ASP A 79 -10.76 13.71 11.96
N GLU A 80 -11.27 13.41 10.76
CA GLU A 80 -12.30 14.20 10.09
C GLU A 80 -13.61 14.19 10.88
N LYS A 81 -14.12 13.00 11.28
CA LYS A 81 -15.37 12.90 12.05
C LYS A 81 -15.29 13.59 13.41
N ILE A 82 -14.15 13.52 14.09
CA ILE A 82 -13.93 14.22 15.37
C ILE A 82 -13.99 15.73 15.17
N LYS A 83 -13.37 16.26 14.10
CA LYS A 83 -13.44 17.69 13.80
C LYS A 83 -14.88 18.14 13.52
N THR A 84 -15.67 17.35 12.78
CA THR A 84 -17.03 17.73 12.41
C THR A 84 -18.02 17.58 13.56
N LEU A 85 -17.92 16.49 14.34
CA LEU A 85 -18.89 16.16 15.40
C LEU A 85 -18.47 16.66 16.79
N GLY A 86 -17.19 17.01 16.99
CA GLY A 86 -16.67 17.47 18.29
C GLY A 86 -17.30 18.78 18.79
N HIS A 87 -17.90 19.58 17.90
CA HIS A 87 -18.65 20.78 18.29
C HIS A 87 -20.04 20.48 18.86
N ILE A 88 -20.57 19.28 18.62
CA ILE A 88 -21.95 18.88 18.97
C ILE A 88 -22.00 18.33 20.40
N ASP A 89 -20.86 17.93 20.96
CA ASP A 89 -20.76 17.39 22.33
C ASP A 89 -19.63 18.07 23.12
N PRO A 90 -19.89 19.25 23.72
CA PRO A 90 -18.91 19.96 24.53
C PRO A 90 -18.55 19.24 25.84
N GLY A 91 -19.26 18.16 26.21
CA GLY A 91 -19.02 17.38 27.44
C GLY A 91 -18.54 15.94 27.23
N GLY A 92 -18.79 15.35 26.06
CA GLY A 92 -18.41 14.00 25.69
C GLY A 92 -17.37 13.98 24.58
N ASP A 93 -16.18 13.51 24.93
CA ASP A 93 -15.06 13.48 24.00
C ASP A 93 -15.22 12.28 23.05
N LEU A 94 -15.79 12.49 21.85
CA LEU A 94 -15.81 11.49 20.77
C LEU A 94 -14.41 10.89 20.55
N SER A 95 -13.33 11.66 20.80
CA SER A 95 -11.96 11.14 20.77
C SER A 95 -11.69 10.10 21.87
N THR A 96 -12.27 10.26 23.05
CA THR A 96 -12.18 9.28 24.14
C THR A 96 -12.97 8.02 23.79
N TYR A 97 -14.24 8.16 23.39
CA TYR A 97 -15.07 7.01 23.04
C TYR A 97 -14.53 6.21 21.85
N CYS A 98 -13.99 6.88 20.83
CA CYS A 98 -13.39 6.18 19.69
C CYS A 98 -12.20 5.34 20.13
N THR A 99 -11.40 5.82 21.09
CA THR A 99 -10.22 5.10 21.60
C THR A 99 -10.64 3.76 22.22
N SER A 100 -11.75 3.74 22.97
CA SER A 100 -12.31 2.50 23.51
C SER A 100 -12.72 1.52 22.41
N VAL A 101 -13.37 2.00 21.35
CA VAL A 101 -13.76 1.15 20.21
C VAL A 101 -12.53 0.58 19.47
N PHE A 102 -11.47 1.37 19.30
CA PHE A 102 -10.21 0.88 18.73
C PHE A 102 -9.63 -0.28 19.54
N ASN A 103 -9.65 -0.18 20.87
CA ASN A 103 -9.06 -1.18 21.78
C ASN A 103 -9.87 -2.48 21.87
N ASP A 104 -11.16 -2.44 21.57
CA ASP A 104 -12.05 -3.60 21.70
C ASP A 104 -11.93 -4.61 20.56
N VAL A 105 -11.56 -4.16 19.35
CA VAL A 105 -11.46 -5.05 18.20
C VAL A 105 -10.06 -5.66 18.14
N LYS A 106 -9.99 -6.94 18.50
CA LYS A 106 -8.73 -7.70 18.63
C LYS A 106 -8.56 -8.77 17.55
N TRP A 107 -7.32 -9.13 17.25
CA TRP A 107 -6.96 -10.30 16.45
C TRP A 107 -7.36 -11.60 17.17
N ASN A 108 -7.51 -12.68 16.41
CA ASN A 108 -7.76 -14.02 16.97
C ASN A 108 -6.47 -14.74 17.42
N LYS A 109 -5.30 -14.13 17.19
CA LYS A 109 -3.99 -14.72 17.48
C LYS A 109 -3.50 -14.27 18.85
N VAL A 110 -2.94 -15.20 19.62
CA VAL A 110 -2.22 -14.91 20.88
C VAL A 110 -0.81 -14.48 20.49
N GLY A 111 -0.39 -13.26 20.86
CA GLY A 111 0.91 -12.69 20.49
C GLY A 111 1.01 -11.18 20.75
N GLU A 112 2.12 -10.56 20.33
CA GLU A 112 2.40 -9.13 20.52
C GLU A 112 1.44 -8.25 19.70
N ASP A 113 0.78 -7.35 20.43
CA ASP A 113 -0.31 -6.47 20.02
C ASP A 113 -1.63 -7.18 19.59
N PRO A 114 -2.51 -7.49 20.55
CA PRO A 114 -3.78 -8.14 20.24
C PRO A 114 -4.73 -7.21 19.49
N ILE A 115 -4.48 -5.91 19.37
CA ILE A 115 -5.42 -4.93 18.84
C ILE A 115 -5.26 -4.82 17.32
N VAL A 116 -6.37 -4.83 16.57
CA VAL A 116 -6.35 -4.74 15.10
C VAL A 116 -5.83 -3.39 14.63
N CYS A 117 -6.37 -2.31 15.19
CA CYS A 117 -5.95 -0.95 14.90
C CYS A 117 -5.81 -0.16 16.19
N LYS A 118 -4.69 0.55 16.34
CA LYS A 118 -4.53 1.54 17.41
C LYS A 118 -4.96 2.93 16.93
N ARG A 119 -5.60 3.68 17.82
CA ARG A 119 -5.88 5.10 17.60
C ARG A 119 -4.56 5.87 17.50
N LYS A 120 -4.36 6.60 16.41
CA LYS A 120 -3.25 7.52 16.16
C LYS A 120 -3.80 8.83 15.63
N LYS A 121 -3.75 9.88 16.44
CA LYS A 121 -4.10 11.25 16.01
C LYS A 121 -3.12 11.70 14.93
N GLN A 122 -3.61 12.37 13.90
CA GLN A 122 -2.82 12.88 12.78
C GLN A 122 -1.92 11.77 12.20
N PRO A 123 -2.51 10.75 11.57
CA PRO A 123 -1.75 9.59 11.11
C PRO A 123 -0.70 9.93 10.04
N TYR A 124 -0.80 11.12 9.45
CA TYR A 124 0.21 11.76 8.63
C TYR A 124 0.78 12.96 9.38
N LYS A 125 2.08 12.96 9.67
CA LYS A 125 2.78 13.99 10.46
C LYS A 125 3.07 15.26 9.65
N THR A 126 2.08 15.80 8.96
CA THR A 126 2.19 16.98 8.11
C THR A 126 0.97 17.88 8.27
N ASN A 127 1.14 19.17 8.01
CA ASN A 127 0.02 20.12 7.94
C ASN A 127 -0.89 19.86 6.73
N ASN A 128 -0.36 19.20 5.70
CA ASN A 128 -1.03 18.94 4.43
C ASN A 128 -1.50 17.48 4.34
N VAL A 129 -2.36 17.08 5.28
CA VAL A 129 -2.79 15.69 5.50
C VAL A 129 -3.47 15.09 4.26
N GLU A 130 -4.28 15.87 3.53
CA GLU A 130 -4.98 15.42 2.32
C GLU A 130 -4.00 14.95 1.23
N ILE A 131 -2.86 15.62 1.10
CA ILE A 131 -1.86 15.31 0.09
C ILE A 131 -1.12 14.02 0.44
N MET A 132 -0.85 13.81 1.72
CA MET A 132 -0.30 12.54 2.19
C MET A 132 -1.28 11.39 1.99
N LYS A 133 -2.58 11.61 2.22
CA LYS A 133 -3.60 10.61 1.90
C LYS A 133 -3.60 10.25 0.41
N LYS A 134 -3.59 11.25 -0.47
CA LYS A 134 -3.51 11.04 -1.93
C LYS A 134 -2.23 10.31 -2.33
N LEU A 135 -1.10 10.65 -1.72
CA LEU A 135 0.18 9.99 -1.99
C LEU A 135 0.17 8.53 -1.54
N ASP A 136 -0.39 8.24 -0.36
CA ASP A 136 -0.55 6.87 0.15
C ASP A 136 -1.37 6.04 -0.83
N ASP A 137 -2.53 6.56 -1.25
CA ASP A 137 -3.42 5.89 -2.20
C ASP A 137 -2.76 5.65 -3.55
N TYR A 138 -2.09 6.66 -4.10
CA TYR A 138 -1.32 6.53 -5.33
C TYR A 138 -0.28 5.39 -5.24
N CYS A 139 0.52 5.37 -4.16
CA CYS A 139 1.56 4.36 -4.01
C CYS A 139 0.99 2.95 -3.92
N GLU A 140 -0.12 2.76 -3.20
CA GLU A 140 -0.80 1.46 -3.18
C GLU A 140 -1.33 1.07 -4.56
N ILE A 141 -1.98 1.99 -5.28
CA ILE A 141 -2.50 1.72 -6.63
C ILE A 141 -1.36 1.33 -7.57
N ARG A 142 -0.28 2.11 -7.56
CA ARG A 142 0.93 1.85 -8.36
C ARG A 142 1.49 0.45 -8.08
N ASP A 143 1.65 0.11 -6.80
CA ASP A 143 2.28 -1.14 -6.40
C ASP A 143 1.37 -2.34 -6.71
N ASN A 144 0.06 -2.22 -6.49
CA ASN A 144 -0.92 -3.24 -6.86
C ASN A 144 -0.93 -3.51 -8.37
N ILE A 145 -0.95 -2.46 -9.20
CA ILE A 145 -0.92 -2.61 -10.66
C ILE A 145 0.40 -3.26 -11.12
N ARG A 146 1.51 -2.96 -10.44
CA ARG A 146 2.81 -3.55 -10.76
C ARG A 146 2.94 -5.03 -10.40
N CYS A 147 2.23 -5.48 -9.35
CA CYS A 147 2.18 -6.90 -8.96
C CYS A 147 1.57 -7.77 -10.06
N ASP A 148 0.60 -7.23 -10.80
CA ASP A 148 0.13 -7.83 -12.04
C ASP A 148 1.16 -7.56 -13.14
N ILE A 149 2.06 -8.52 -13.41
CA ILE A 149 2.97 -8.44 -14.55
C ILE A 149 2.14 -8.11 -15.79
N PHE A 150 2.39 -6.94 -16.41
CA PHE A 150 1.58 -6.48 -17.53
C PHE A 150 1.46 -7.58 -18.59
N LYS A 151 0.25 -7.82 -19.08
CA LYS A 151 0.01 -8.94 -20.02
C LYS A 151 0.52 -8.62 -21.41
N ASN A 152 0.63 -7.33 -21.75
CA ASN A 152 1.04 -6.86 -23.06
C ASN A 152 1.63 -5.44 -22.99
N TYR A 153 2.14 -4.98 -24.14
CA TYR A 153 2.74 -3.66 -24.30
C TYR A 153 1.77 -2.50 -24.05
N ASP A 154 0.50 -2.64 -24.46
CA ASP A 154 -0.53 -1.61 -24.27
C ASP A 154 -0.86 -1.38 -22.79
N GLU A 155 -0.91 -2.44 -21.98
CA GLU A 155 -1.08 -2.35 -20.53
C GLU A 155 0.10 -1.62 -19.88
N CYS A 156 1.33 -1.88 -20.33
CA CYS A 156 2.51 -1.15 -19.86
C CYS A 156 2.45 0.34 -20.23
N LEU A 157 2.07 0.67 -21.47
CA LEU A 157 1.89 2.07 -21.88
C LEU A 157 0.78 2.76 -21.10
N ARG A 158 -0.33 2.06 -20.83
CA ARG A 158 -1.41 2.57 -19.99
C ARG A 158 -0.92 2.89 -18.58
N TYR A 159 -0.13 2.01 -17.97
CA TYR A 159 0.49 2.26 -16.68
C TYR A 159 1.39 3.51 -16.72
N ASN A 160 2.30 3.62 -17.69
CA ASN A 160 3.18 4.80 -17.79
C ASN A 160 2.41 6.11 -17.96
N ARG A 161 1.29 6.11 -18.71
CA ARG A 161 0.42 7.29 -18.82
C ARG A 161 -0.16 7.69 -17.46
N TYR A 162 -0.63 6.72 -16.68
CA TYR A 162 -1.11 6.95 -15.32
C TYR A 162 -0.01 7.55 -14.42
N ILE A 163 1.21 6.98 -14.46
CA ILE A 163 2.35 7.50 -13.70
C ILE A 163 2.67 8.95 -14.08
N LYS A 164 2.72 9.27 -15.37
CA LYS A 164 2.96 10.64 -15.85
C LYS A 164 1.88 11.61 -15.37
N GLN A 165 0.62 11.23 -15.50
CA GLN A 165 -0.51 12.06 -15.07
C GLN A 165 -0.43 12.36 -13.58
N LYS A 166 -0.17 11.34 -12.74
CA LYS A 166 -0.03 11.52 -11.30
C LYS A 166 1.21 12.34 -10.93
N LYS A 167 2.34 12.14 -11.62
CA LYS A 167 3.52 12.99 -11.43
C LYS A 167 3.20 14.46 -11.67
N GLN A 168 2.47 14.77 -12.75
CA GLN A 168 2.04 16.13 -13.06
C GLN A 168 1.10 16.71 -11.99
N GLU A 169 0.11 15.94 -11.55
CA GLU A 169 -0.81 16.32 -10.48
C GLU A 169 -0.05 16.71 -9.20
N PHE A 170 0.83 15.82 -8.71
CA PHE A 170 1.62 16.10 -7.52
C PHE A 170 2.62 17.24 -7.71
N THR A 171 3.20 17.41 -8.90
CA THR A 171 4.10 18.53 -9.19
C THR A 171 3.38 19.87 -9.04
N GLY A 172 2.15 19.99 -9.55
CA GLY A 172 1.35 21.20 -9.39
C GLY A 172 1.02 21.51 -7.92
N VAL A 173 0.65 20.48 -7.17
CA VAL A 173 0.35 20.59 -5.73
C VAL A 173 1.59 21.04 -4.93
N VAL A 174 2.73 20.39 -5.18
CA VAL A 174 4.04 20.70 -4.59
C VAL A 174 4.45 22.14 -4.87
N GLN A 175 4.32 22.57 -6.12
CA GLN A 175 4.62 23.95 -6.51
C GLN A 175 3.72 24.98 -5.82
N GLY A 176 2.46 24.64 -5.52
CA GLY A 176 1.55 25.51 -4.79
C GLY A 176 1.95 25.70 -3.33
N ILE A 177 2.26 24.61 -2.62
CA ILE A 177 2.52 24.63 -1.17
C ILE A 177 3.86 25.25 -0.83
N CYS A 178 4.86 24.98 -1.65
CA CYS A 178 6.26 25.32 -1.36
C CYS A 178 6.63 26.70 -1.93
N ARG A 179 5.67 27.44 -2.49
CA ARG A 179 5.79 28.87 -2.80
C ARG A 179 5.69 29.76 -1.56
N ASP A 180 4.90 29.34 -0.56
CA ASP A 180 4.47 30.21 0.53
C ASP A 180 5.15 29.91 1.88
N ASN A 181 5.90 28.82 2.04
CA ASN A 181 6.55 28.42 3.29
C ASN A 181 7.92 27.75 3.07
N GLU A 182 8.74 27.66 4.12
CA GLU A 182 9.91 26.76 4.23
C GLU A 182 9.46 25.29 4.17
N CYS A 183 9.09 24.85 2.96
CA CYS A 183 8.60 23.52 2.71
C CYS A 183 9.78 22.53 2.68
N THR A 184 9.77 21.58 3.62
CA THR A 184 10.69 20.44 3.59
C THR A 184 9.95 19.25 2.98
N MET A 185 10.20 18.95 1.71
CA MET A 185 9.61 17.80 1.00
C MET A 185 9.81 16.46 1.72
N LYS A 186 10.81 16.40 2.62
CA LYS A 186 11.10 15.25 3.50
C LYS A 186 9.93 14.86 4.39
N ASP A 187 9.08 15.82 4.75
CA ASP A 187 7.91 15.57 5.60
C ASP A 187 6.81 14.78 4.84
N TYR A 188 6.90 14.73 3.52
CA TYR A 188 5.99 14.00 2.65
C TYR A 188 6.56 12.64 2.27
N LYS A 189 6.72 11.78 3.28
CA LYS A 189 7.27 10.42 3.14
C LYS A 189 6.39 9.41 3.87
N ILE A 190 5.98 8.37 3.14
CA ILE A 190 5.26 7.20 3.69
C ILE A 190 6.20 6.01 3.80
N GLY A 191 7.10 5.88 2.82
CA GLY A 191 8.16 4.88 2.77
C GLY A 191 9.20 5.32 1.75
N ASP A 192 10.27 4.54 1.59
CA ASP A 192 11.39 4.95 0.74
C ASP A 192 11.00 5.15 -0.73
N ASN A 193 10.11 4.30 -1.25
CA ASN A 193 9.61 4.38 -2.62
C ASN A 193 8.28 5.15 -2.72
N CYS A 194 7.88 5.87 -1.67
CA CYS A 194 6.64 6.62 -1.61
C CYS A 194 6.88 7.95 -0.88
N THR A 195 7.49 8.90 -1.61
CA THR A 195 7.89 10.22 -1.10
C THR A 195 7.84 11.30 -2.18
N LEU A 196 7.57 12.55 -1.78
CA LEU A 196 7.67 13.71 -2.66
C LEU A 196 9.07 14.32 -2.73
N GLU A 197 10.01 13.93 -1.85
CA GLU A 197 11.41 14.36 -1.96
C GLU A 197 12.08 13.79 -3.21
N ARG A 198 11.81 12.51 -3.50
CA ARG A 198 12.34 11.77 -4.67
C ARG A 198 11.22 11.46 -5.64
N MET A 199 10.64 12.50 -6.25
CA MET A 199 9.52 12.34 -7.18
C MET A 199 9.85 11.41 -8.35
N ASP A 200 11.07 11.44 -8.87
CA ASP A 200 11.46 10.54 -9.98
C ASP A 200 11.45 9.06 -9.59
N ASP A 201 11.71 8.74 -8.33
CA ASP A 201 11.65 7.38 -7.81
C ASP A 201 10.20 6.95 -7.54
N THR A 202 9.41 7.84 -6.93
CA THR A 202 8.00 7.59 -6.62
C THR A 202 7.17 7.44 -7.91
N PHE A 203 7.41 8.28 -8.90
CA PHE A 203 6.70 8.30 -10.18
C PHE A 203 7.55 7.70 -11.32
N ARG A 204 8.22 6.57 -11.03
CA ARG A 204 9.08 5.90 -12.00
C ARG A 204 8.28 5.17 -13.08
N GLU A 205 8.49 5.57 -14.32
CA GLU A 205 7.98 4.86 -15.50
C GLU A 205 8.76 3.56 -15.76
N ILE A 206 8.12 2.63 -16.46
CA ILE A 206 8.70 1.35 -16.85
C ILE A 206 9.08 1.39 -18.32
N ASN A 207 10.25 0.86 -18.66
CA ASN A 207 10.65 0.76 -20.06
C ASN A 207 9.87 -0.38 -20.76
N CYS A 208 8.72 -0.04 -21.37
CA CYS A 208 7.87 -1.01 -22.06
C CYS A 208 8.56 -1.64 -23.28
N ASP A 209 9.45 -0.89 -23.94
CA ASP A 209 10.23 -1.41 -25.07
C ASP A 209 11.16 -2.52 -24.61
N ALA A 210 11.91 -2.31 -23.53
CA ALA A 210 12.78 -3.33 -22.99
C ALA A 210 12.02 -4.60 -22.53
N LEU A 211 10.74 -4.48 -22.17
CA LEU A 211 9.91 -5.61 -21.75
C LEU A 211 9.31 -6.40 -22.92
N TYR A 212 8.86 -5.72 -23.98
CA TYR A 212 8.05 -6.35 -25.04
C TYR A 212 8.57 -6.16 -26.45
N LYS A 213 9.37 -5.14 -26.75
CA LYS A 213 10.08 -5.13 -28.03
C LYS A 213 11.11 -6.24 -27.96
N GLU A 214 10.93 -7.26 -28.80
CA GLU A 214 12.06 -8.12 -29.10
C GLU A 214 13.19 -7.20 -29.54
N ALA A 215 14.38 -7.39 -28.98
CA ALA A 215 15.54 -6.72 -29.52
C ALA A 215 15.51 -7.00 -31.02
N GLU A 216 15.34 -5.96 -31.84
CA GLU A 216 15.77 -5.98 -33.22
C GLU A 216 17.27 -6.22 -33.13
N ILE A 217 17.64 -7.49 -33.01
CA ILE A 217 18.96 -7.92 -33.38
C ILE A 217 18.92 -7.66 -34.87
N GLU A 218 19.40 -6.47 -35.27
CA GLU A 218 20.10 -6.35 -36.53
C GLU A 218 21.16 -7.45 -36.46
N ILE A 219 20.80 -8.63 -36.94
CA ILE A 219 21.78 -9.61 -37.36
C ILE A 219 22.43 -8.82 -38.49
N PRO A 220 23.66 -8.28 -38.31
CA PRO A 220 24.32 -7.60 -39.41
C PRO A 220 24.22 -8.59 -40.56
N ALA A 221 23.56 -8.16 -41.64
CA ALA A 221 23.22 -9.02 -42.76
C ALA A 221 24.42 -9.92 -42.98
N PRO A 222 24.26 -11.26 -42.85
CA PRO A 222 25.42 -12.12 -42.85
C PRO A 222 26.13 -11.79 -44.16
N ASN A 223 27.34 -11.24 -44.06
CA ASN A 223 28.29 -11.45 -45.13
C ASN A 223 28.46 -12.97 -45.11
N ILE A 224 27.63 -13.67 -45.88
CA ILE A 224 27.63 -15.13 -46.07
C ILE A 224 28.87 -15.44 -46.91
N LYS A 225 30.01 -15.16 -46.31
CA LYS A 225 31.32 -15.67 -46.64
C LYS A 225 31.96 -15.92 -45.28
N GLU A 226 32.07 -17.20 -44.92
CA GLU A 226 32.98 -17.74 -43.89
C GLU A 226 32.55 -17.80 -42.41
N ARG A 227 31.30 -18.13 -42.04
CA ARG A 227 31.03 -18.62 -40.66
C ARG A 227 30.36 -19.98 -40.62
N SER A 228 30.83 -20.83 -39.71
CA SER A 228 30.38 -22.22 -39.59
C SER A 228 29.05 -22.31 -38.83
N PRO A 229 28.20 -23.33 -39.10
CA PRO A 229 26.91 -23.52 -38.41
C PRO A 229 27.02 -23.60 -36.87
N LEU A 230 28.16 -24.09 -36.36
CA LEU A 230 28.45 -24.20 -34.93
C LEU A 230 28.59 -22.83 -34.24
N GLU A 231 29.22 -21.86 -34.91
CA GLU A 231 29.38 -20.51 -34.37
C GLU A 231 28.04 -19.80 -34.25
N ILE A 232 27.17 -19.96 -35.25
CA ILE A 232 25.82 -19.39 -35.26
C ILE A 232 24.97 -19.97 -34.11
N GLY A 233 25.03 -21.30 -33.89
CA GLY A 233 24.34 -21.95 -32.77
C GLY A 233 24.82 -21.46 -31.39
N SER A 234 26.14 -21.25 -31.24
CA SER A 234 26.73 -20.78 -29.97
C SER A 234 26.37 -19.33 -29.61
N ILE A 235 26.13 -18.49 -30.63
CA ILE A 235 25.69 -17.10 -30.47
C ILE A 235 24.22 -17.07 -30.02
N ILE A 236 23.34 -17.82 -30.70
CA ILE A 236 21.91 -17.93 -30.35
C ILE A 236 21.73 -18.46 -28.93
N HIS A 237 22.51 -19.46 -28.52
CA HIS A 237 22.44 -20.04 -27.18
C HIS A 237 22.84 -19.02 -26.08
N ARG A 238 23.87 -18.21 -26.31
CA ARG A 238 24.27 -17.13 -25.38
C ARG A 238 23.19 -16.06 -25.21
N PHE A 239 22.47 -15.72 -26.28
CA PHE A 239 21.37 -14.76 -26.21
C PHE A 239 20.15 -15.30 -25.46
N LYS A 240 19.78 -16.56 -25.66
CA LYS A 240 18.71 -17.21 -24.87
C LYS A 240 19.03 -17.21 -23.38
N ARG A 241 20.29 -17.46 -23.01
CA ARG A 241 20.75 -17.42 -21.60
C ARG A 241 20.57 -16.04 -20.98
N ARG A 242 21.00 -14.97 -21.67
CA ARG A 242 20.82 -13.58 -21.20
C ARG A 242 19.35 -13.18 -21.01
N LYS A 243 18.44 -13.63 -21.90
CA LYS A 243 17.00 -13.37 -21.77
C LYS A 243 16.40 -14.04 -20.52
N TYR A 244 16.84 -15.27 -20.21
CA TYR A 244 16.46 -15.96 -18.98
C TYR A 244 17.01 -15.27 -17.73
N ASP A 245 18.25 -14.80 -17.77
CA ASP A 245 18.89 -14.12 -16.63
C ASP A 245 18.23 -12.77 -16.32
N LEU A 246 17.86 -11.97 -17.33
CA LEU A 246 17.12 -10.72 -17.14
C LEU A 246 15.74 -10.94 -16.52
N LYS A 247 14.99 -11.92 -17.02
CA LYS A 247 13.69 -12.29 -16.43
C LYS A 247 13.83 -12.77 -14.99
N ARG A 248 14.90 -13.50 -14.68
CA ARG A 248 15.20 -13.97 -13.32
C ARG A 248 15.56 -12.82 -12.37
N ASN A 249 16.34 -11.83 -12.84
CA ASN A 249 16.74 -10.69 -12.02
C ASN A 249 15.56 -9.75 -11.72
N ILE A 250 14.67 -9.51 -12.69
CA ILE A 250 13.43 -8.74 -12.46
C ILE A 250 12.53 -9.43 -11.44
N LYS A 251 12.44 -10.78 -11.51
CA LYS A 251 11.66 -11.57 -10.55
C LYS A 251 12.28 -11.55 -9.15
N ARG A 252 13.62 -11.61 -9.04
CA ARG A 252 14.34 -11.46 -7.76
C ARG A 252 14.18 -10.08 -7.14
N GLU A 253 14.25 -9.00 -7.91
CA GLU A 253 13.99 -7.65 -7.37
C GLU A 253 12.54 -7.44 -6.89
N ALA A 254 11.60 -8.27 -7.34
CA ALA A 254 10.23 -8.30 -6.82
C ALA A 254 10.14 -9.13 -5.52
N ASP A 255 10.82 -10.28 -5.45
CA ASP A 255 10.90 -11.12 -4.24
C ASP A 255 11.69 -10.44 -3.10
N ASP A 256 12.82 -9.79 -3.39
CA ASP A 256 13.61 -9.07 -2.38
C ASP A 256 12.83 -7.87 -1.82
N ARG A 257 11.96 -7.25 -2.62
CA ARG A 257 11.01 -6.24 -2.14
C ARG A 257 9.94 -6.80 -1.23
N TYR A 258 9.52 -8.05 -1.44
CA TYR A 258 8.61 -8.76 -0.54
C TYR A 258 9.26 -8.98 0.84
N SER A 259 10.58 -9.21 0.89
CA SER A 259 11.32 -9.35 2.14
C SER A 259 11.49 -8.04 2.93
N LEU A 260 11.58 -6.89 2.24
CA LEU A 260 11.70 -5.56 2.86
C LEU A 260 10.43 -5.09 3.60
N TYR A 261 9.27 -5.69 3.32
CA TYR A 261 8.04 -5.45 4.11
C TYR A 261 7.96 -6.33 5.37
N HIS A 262 8.90 -7.25 5.56
CA HIS A 262 8.88 -8.24 6.63
C HIS A 262 10.07 -8.20 7.60
N SER A 263 10.97 -7.22 7.52
CA SER A 263 12.05 -7.13 8.50
C SER A 263 12.39 -5.70 8.88
N GLU A 264 11.71 -5.19 9.90
CA GLU A 264 12.39 -4.28 10.84
C GLU A 264 12.09 -4.74 12.27
N THR A 265 13.18 -5.20 12.91
CA THR A 265 13.39 -5.56 14.33
C THR A 265 12.93 -6.95 14.82
N MET A 266 13.84 -7.93 14.78
CA MET A 266 13.92 -8.97 15.81
C MET A 266 14.58 -8.37 17.08
N PRO A 267 14.07 -8.63 18.29
CA PRO A 267 14.77 -8.25 19.52
C PRO A 267 16.05 -9.09 19.69
N GLU A 268 17.14 -8.41 20.03
CA GLU A 268 18.36 -9.01 20.58
C GLU A 268 18.00 -9.73 21.90
N ASN A 269 17.82 -11.05 21.82
CA ASN A 269 18.17 -12.06 22.83
C ASN A 269 17.33 -13.32 22.59
N SER A 270 17.84 -14.24 21.78
CA SER A 270 17.53 -15.66 21.93
C SER A 270 18.78 -16.46 21.58
N GLU A 271 19.62 -16.66 22.59
CA GLU A 271 20.55 -17.78 22.59
C GLU A 271 19.76 -19.08 22.45
N ASP A 272 20.32 -20.02 21.68
CA ASP A 272 19.98 -21.45 21.60
C ASP A 272 18.55 -21.83 21.17
N GLU A 273 18.40 -22.25 19.91
CA GLU A 273 17.97 -23.62 19.58
C GLU A 273 18.14 -23.91 18.08
N ARG A 274 18.83 -25.01 17.76
CA ARG A 274 19.12 -25.46 16.39
C ARG A 274 17.87 -26.08 15.77
N TYR A 275 17.29 -25.44 14.75
CA TYR A 275 16.32 -26.09 13.89
C TYR A 275 17.01 -26.67 12.65
N TYR A 276 17.17 -27.99 12.63
CA TYR A 276 17.46 -28.78 11.44
C TYR A 276 16.22 -28.81 10.54
N ILE A 277 16.34 -28.44 9.26
CA ILE A 277 15.33 -28.69 8.24
C ILE A 277 15.85 -29.85 7.37
N GLU A 278 15.26 -31.03 7.53
CA GLU A 278 15.47 -32.16 6.61
C GLU A 278 14.72 -31.91 5.29
N TYR A 279 15.47 -31.83 4.19
CA TYR A 279 14.88 -31.89 2.86
C TYR A 279 14.67 -33.35 2.45
N ALA A 280 13.41 -33.78 2.41
CA ALA A 280 13.04 -35.05 1.79
C ALA A 280 13.39 -35.02 0.29
N ARG A 281 14.24 -35.98 -0.14
CA ARG A 281 14.49 -36.27 -1.55
C ARG A 281 13.28 -36.99 -2.16
N PRO A 282 12.88 -36.69 -3.41
CA PRO A 282 11.92 -37.51 -4.12
C PRO A 282 12.56 -38.83 -4.56
N HIS A 283 11.91 -39.95 -4.25
CA HIS A 283 12.20 -41.25 -4.83
C HIS A 283 11.53 -41.36 -6.20
N ASN A 284 12.38 -41.59 -7.21
CA ASN A 284 12.17 -42.11 -8.57
C ASN A 284 10.99 -41.58 -9.40
#